data_AF-A0A9Q8LFC4-F1
#
_entry.id   AF-A0A9Q8LFC4-F1
#
_cell.length_a   1.000
_cell.length_b   1.000
_cell.length_c   1.000
_cell.angle_alpha   90.00
_cell.angle_beta   90.00
_cell.angle_gamma   90.00
#
_symmetry.space_group_name_H-M   'P 1'
#
loop_
_entity.id
_entity.type
_entity.pdbx_description
1 polymer ?
#
loop_
_entity_poly.entity_id
_entity_poly.type
_entity_poly.pdbx_seq_one_letter_code
_entity_poly.pdbx_strand_id
1 'polypeptide(L)'
;MLFPTTLLFAALTTLVSSAPLLETRQAATVVRFYTEKDFGENLPTSVKDSVSSFKIGVYKCRFFEHDGCTGKSQWFDEDWHNMRARGGNYGYKGDQNDEVSSAICST
;
A
#
# COMPACT_ATOMS: atom_id res chain seq x y z
N MET A 1 -33.16 -42.29 -34.67
CA MET A 1 -32.99 -40.84 -34.82
C MET A 1 -31.96 -40.39 -33.80
N LEU A 2 -30.81 -39.93 -34.27
CA LEU A 2 -29.66 -39.48 -33.47
C LEU A 2 -29.78 -37.97 -33.21
N PHE A 3 -29.61 -37.53 -31.96
CA PHE A 3 -29.26 -36.15 -31.64
C PHE A 3 -27.91 -36.16 -30.91
N PRO A 4 -26.85 -35.52 -31.45
CA PRO A 4 -25.62 -35.33 -30.69
C PRO A 4 -25.77 -34.06 -29.85
N THR A 5 -25.75 -34.20 -28.53
CA THR A 5 -25.70 -33.03 -27.64
C THR A 5 -24.24 -32.75 -27.35
N THR A 6 -23.69 -31.78 -28.06
CA THR A 6 -22.35 -31.24 -27.84
C THR A 6 -22.29 -30.60 -26.45
N LEU A 7 -21.59 -31.22 -25.50
CA LEU A 7 -21.29 -30.57 -24.22
C LEU A 7 -20.04 -29.71 -24.38
N LEU A 8 -20.29 -28.41 -24.30
CA LEU A 8 -19.32 -27.32 -24.35
C LEU A 8 -18.36 -27.43 -23.16
N PHE A 9 -17.05 -27.51 -23.43
CA PHE A 9 -16.02 -27.39 -22.40
C PHE A 9 -16.02 -25.95 -21.86
N ALA A 10 -16.46 -25.76 -20.61
CA ALA A 10 -16.22 -24.51 -19.89
C ALA A 10 -14.77 -24.54 -19.37
N ALA A 11 -13.87 -23.89 -20.10
CA ALA A 11 -12.52 -23.60 -19.60
C ALA A 11 -12.65 -22.60 -18.45
N LEU A 12 -12.48 -23.09 -17.22
CA LEU A 12 -12.38 -22.27 -16.03
C LEU A 12 -11.00 -21.59 -16.05
N THR A 13 -10.91 -20.41 -16.64
CA THR A 13 -9.71 -19.57 -16.54
C THR A 13 -9.60 -19.06 -15.11
N THR A 14 -8.80 -19.74 -14.30
CA THR A 14 -8.38 -19.26 -12.98
C THR A 14 -7.60 -17.96 -13.16
N LEU A 15 -8.21 -16.84 -12.78
CA LEU A 15 -7.53 -15.57 -12.55
C LEU A 15 -6.50 -15.78 -11.44
N VAL A 16 -5.24 -16.01 -11.83
CA VAL A 16 -4.12 -15.92 -10.91
C VAL A 16 -3.96 -14.45 -10.54
N SER A 17 -4.46 -14.08 -9.38
CA SER A 17 -4.15 -12.78 -8.75
C SER A 17 -2.64 -12.71 -8.55
N SER A 18 -2.00 -11.69 -9.11
CA SER A 18 -0.55 -11.44 -9.07
C SER A 18 -0.05 -10.84 -7.74
N ALA A 19 -0.97 -10.45 -6.86
CA ALA A 19 -0.67 -9.88 -5.55
C ALA A 19 0.27 -10.71 -4.63
N PRO A 20 0.16 -12.05 -4.51
CA PRO A 20 0.96 -12.80 -3.53
C PRO A 20 2.46 -12.87 -3.91
N LEU A 21 2.82 -12.68 -5.19
CA LEU A 21 4.20 -12.78 -5.63
C LEU A 21 5.04 -11.55 -5.26
N LEU A 22 4.40 -10.38 -5.16
CA LEU A 22 5.03 -9.12 -4.76
C LEU A 22 5.24 -9.04 -3.25
N GLU A 23 4.28 -9.55 -2.49
CA GLU A 23 4.34 -9.65 -1.03
C GLU A 23 5.42 -10.63 -0.55
N THR A 24 5.59 -11.77 -1.24
CA THR A 24 6.65 -12.75 -0.97
C THR A 24 8.07 -12.19 -1.22
N ARG A 25 8.19 -11.06 -1.93
CA ARG A 25 9.48 -10.40 -2.25
C ARG A 25 9.79 -9.19 -1.38
N GLN A 26 9.01 -8.91 -0.36
CA GLN A 26 9.30 -7.81 0.56
C GLN A 26 10.22 -8.27 1.69
N ALA A 27 11.40 -7.67 1.78
CA ALA A 27 12.28 -7.87 2.93
C ALA A 27 11.67 -7.22 4.17
N ALA A 28 11.67 -7.95 5.30
CA ALA A 28 11.12 -7.46 6.56
C ALA A 28 11.82 -6.19 7.07
N THR A 29 13.06 -5.94 6.65
CA THR A 29 13.88 -4.77 6.99
C THR A 29 13.76 -3.63 5.98
N VAL A 30 12.64 -3.54 5.25
CA VAL A 30 12.41 -2.49 4.26
C VAL A 30 11.02 -1.90 4.43
N VAL A 31 10.96 -0.58 4.55
CA VAL A 31 9.72 0.19 4.38
C VAL A 31 9.46 0.34 2.88
N ARG A 32 8.28 -0.07 2.43
CA ARG A 32 7.87 0.03 1.03
C ARG A 32 6.62 0.89 0.90
N PHE A 33 6.69 1.87 0.02
CA PHE A 33 5.59 2.76 -0.33
C PHE A 33 4.91 2.34 -1.63
N TYR A 34 3.61 2.61 -1.74
CA TYR A 34 2.80 2.29 -2.90
C TYR A 34 1.92 3.48 -3.28
N THR A 35 1.71 3.68 -4.58
CA THR A 35 0.87 4.80 -5.05
C THR A 35 -0.62 4.54 -4.89
N GLU A 36 -0.99 3.28 -4.76
CA GLU A 36 -2.37 2.81 -4.61
C GLU A 36 -2.66 2.37 -3.19
N LYS A 37 -3.95 2.22 -2.89
CA LYS A 37 -4.42 1.57 -1.66
C LYS A 37 -4.15 0.07 -1.76
N ASP A 38 -4.19 -0.60 -0.62
CA ASP A 38 -4.14 -2.07 -0.53
C ASP A 38 -2.91 -2.68 -1.22
N PHE A 39 -1.78 -1.96 -1.19
CA PHE A 39 -0.48 -2.41 -1.70
C PHE A 39 -0.49 -2.80 -3.18
N GLY A 40 -1.15 -1.99 -4.02
CA GLY A 40 -1.15 -2.17 -5.48
C GLY A 40 0.25 -2.25 -6.09
N GLU A 41 0.35 -2.70 -7.34
CA GLU A 41 1.65 -3.04 -7.95
C GLU A 41 2.51 -1.82 -8.32
N ASN A 42 1.92 -0.63 -8.31
CA ASN A 42 2.58 0.60 -8.70
C ASN A 42 3.42 1.18 -7.56
N LEU A 43 4.73 1.28 -7.82
CA LEU A 43 5.69 1.92 -6.93
C LEU A 43 5.83 3.41 -7.26
N PRO A 44 5.95 4.26 -6.23
CA PRO A 44 6.10 5.70 -6.43
C PRO A 44 7.49 6.04 -6.98
N THR A 45 7.54 6.99 -7.92
CA THR A 45 8.80 7.60 -8.41
C THR A 45 9.29 8.73 -7.51
N SER A 46 8.42 9.26 -6.65
CA SER A 46 8.67 10.27 -5.62
C SER A 46 7.81 9.92 -4.41
N VAL A 47 8.30 10.03 -3.17
CA VAL A 47 7.47 9.76 -1.97
C VAL A 47 6.43 10.86 -1.75
N LYS A 48 6.79 12.10 -2.07
CA LYS A 48 5.90 13.25 -1.94
C LYS A 48 4.71 13.14 -2.90
N ASP A 49 3.52 13.52 -2.43
CA ASP A 49 2.24 13.55 -3.17
C ASP A 49 1.73 12.22 -3.75
N SER A 50 2.48 11.12 -3.63
CA SER A 50 2.19 9.90 -4.40
C SER A 50 1.74 8.71 -3.56
N VAL A 51 2.08 8.66 -2.27
CA VAL A 51 1.89 7.48 -1.44
C VAL A 51 0.45 7.37 -0.94
N SER A 52 -0.17 6.21 -1.15
CA SER A 52 -1.53 5.90 -0.67
C SER A 52 -1.58 4.72 0.29
N SER A 53 -0.57 3.85 0.29
CA SER A 53 -0.40 2.76 1.26
C SER A 53 1.08 2.45 1.45
N PHE A 54 1.42 1.78 2.54
CA PHE A 54 2.79 1.38 2.82
C PHE A 54 2.87 0.14 3.70
N LYS A 55 3.98 -0.56 3.58
CA LYS A 55 4.36 -1.64 4.47
C LYS A 55 5.62 -1.26 5.23
N ILE A 56 5.60 -1.37 6.55
CA ILE A 56 6.64 -0.82 7.43
C ILE A 56 7.69 -1.86 7.84
N GLY A 57 7.35 -3.15 7.71
CA GLY A 57 8.23 -4.25 8.06
C GLY A 57 8.43 -4.36 9.58
N VAL A 58 9.68 -4.53 10.02
CA VAL A 58 10.04 -4.64 11.45
C VAL A 58 10.21 -3.30 12.16
N TYR A 59 9.98 -2.18 11.46
CA TYR A 59 10.22 -0.85 12.00
C TYR A 59 8.98 -0.25 12.64
N LYS A 60 9.22 0.65 13.59
CA LYS A 60 8.27 1.68 14.02
C LYS A 60 8.72 3.02 13.46
N CYS A 61 7.89 3.66 12.65
CA CYS A 61 8.22 4.91 11.97
C CYS A 61 7.28 6.05 12.37
N ARG A 62 7.84 7.25 12.46
CA ARG A 62 7.08 8.49 12.53
C ARG A 62 7.16 9.18 11.18
N PHE A 63 6.02 9.42 10.55
CA PHE A 63 5.94 10.17 9.29
C PHE A 63 5.52 11.61 9.56
N PHE A 64 6.04 12.52 8.74
CA PHE A 64 5.89 13.96 8.87
C PHE A 64 5.36 14.58 7.56
N GLU A 65 4.47 15.56 7.71
CA GLU A 65 3.85 16.32 6.62
C GLU A 65 4.88 17.10 5.78
N HIS A 66 5.94 17.60 6.41
CA HIS A 66 6.95 18.42 5.77
C HIS A 66 8.35 17.79 5.84
N ASP A 67 9.26 18.33 5.03
CA ASP A 67 10.67 17.97 5.04
C ASP A 67 11.31 18.30 6.40
N GLY A 68 12.43 17.64 6.69
CA GLY A 68 13.21 17.91 7.91
C GLY A 68 12.51 17.49 9.21
N CYS A 69 11.57 16.55 9.17
CA CYS A 69 10.82 16.03 10.33
C CYS A 69 10.00 17.12 11.05
N THR A 70 9.30 17.97 10.29
CA THR A 70 8.50 19.09 10.80
C THR A 70 7.02 18.97 10.41
N GLY A 71 6.16 19.82 11.00
CA GLY A 71 4.72 19.82 10.72
C GLY A 71 3.94 18.75 11.49
N LYS A 72 2.74 18.40 11.00
CA LYS A 72 1.95 17.33 11.60
C LYS A 72 2.64 15.99 11.40
N SER A 73 2.50 15.08 12.36
CA SER A 73 3.17 13.78 12.31
C SER A 73 2.43 12.71 13.08
N GLN A 74 2.67 11.46 12.68
CA GLN A 74 2.04 10.28 13.28
C GLN A 74 3.01 9.09 13.32
N TRP A 75 2.92 8.31 14.39
CA TRP A 75 3.62 7.04 14.52
C TRP A 75 2.82 5.91 13.89
N PHE A 76 3.54 5.00 13.23
CA PHE A 76 3.05 3.77 12.63
C PHE A 76 3.97 2.63 13.07
N ASP A 77 3.36 1.55 13.55
CA ASP A 77 4.01 0.30 13.94
C ASP A 77 3.36 -0.92 13.26
N GLU A 78 2.51 -0.68 12.26
CA GLU A 78 1.90 -1.69 11.41
C GLU A 78 1.79 -1.21 9.96
N ASP A 79 1.56 -2.16 9.05
CA ASP A 79 1.30 -1.88 7.64
C ASP A 79 -0.02 -1.12 7.47
N TRP A 80 -0.06 -0.20 6.50
CA TRP A 80 -1.20 0.69 6.33
C TRP A 80 -1.77 0.64 4.92
N HIS A 81 -2.97 0.08 4.80
CA HIS A 81 -3.66 -0.19 3.53
C HIS A 81 -4.20 1.06 2.84
N ASN A 82 -4.58 2.08 3.59
CA ASN A 82 -5.16 3.29 3.01
C ASN A 82 -4.90 4.50 3.89
N MET A 83 -3.93 5.30 3.48
CA MET A 83 -3.50 6.51 4.15
C MET A 83 -4.60 7.59 4.22
N ARG A 84 -5.63 7.50 3.36
CA ARG A 84 -6.76 8.45 3.29
C ARG A 84 -8.02 7.98 4.03
N ALA A 85 -8.04 6.74 4.54
CA ALA A 85 -9.25 6.19 5.19
C ALA A 85 -9.48 6.72 6.61
N ARG A 86 -8.41 7.12 7.32
CA ARG A 86 -8.50 7.64 8.68
C ARG A 86 -8.22 9.13 8.72
N GLY A 87 -9.10 9.92 8.10
CA GLY A 87 -9.27 11.33 8.43
C GLY A 87 -9.73 11.49 9.89
N GLY A 88 -8.82 11.43 10.85
CA GLY A 88 -9.13 11.53 12.29
C GLY A 88 -8.19 12.50 13.03
N ASN A 89 -8.58 12.91 14.24
CA ASN A 89 -7.99 13.97 15.10
C ASN A 89 -6.48 13.91 15.46
N TYR A 90 -5.67 13.09 14.78
CA TYR A 90 -4.27 12.80 15.13
C TYR A 90 -3.25 13.23 14.08
N GLY A 91 -3.61 14.19 13.21
CA GLY A 91 -2.65 14.97 12.44
C GLY A 91 -2.28 14.44 11.05
N TYR A 92 -2.78 13.28 10.64
CA TYR A 92 -2.61 12.80 9.26
C TYR A 92 -3.98 12.36 8.73
N LYS A 93 -4.59 13.18 7.87
CA LYS A 93 -5.96 12.96 7.38
C LYS A 93 -6.02 12.38 5.97
N GLY A 94 -4.90 12.36 5.26
CA GLY A 94 -4.85 11.98 3.85
C GLY A 94 -5.74 12.85 2.96
N ASP A 95 -6.01 14.08 3.41
CA ASP A 95 -6.55 15.15 2.56
C ASP A 95 -5.53 15.50 1.46
N GLN A 96 -5.95 16.28 0.46
CA GLN A 96 -5.19 16.53 -0.77
C GLN A 96 -3.82 17.25 -0.61
N ASN A 97 -3.29 17.37 0.62
CA ASN A 97 -1.94 17.87 0.94
C ASN A 97 -1.36 17.25 2.25
N ASP A 98 -2.02 16.26 2.86
CA ASP A 98 -1.47 15.55 4.05
C ASP A 98 -0.64 14.36 3.54
N GLU A 99 0.67 14.56 3.41
CA GLU A 99 1.56 13.68 2.67
C GLU A 99 2.79 13.27 3.48
N VAL A 100 3.39 12.14 3.13
CA VAL A 100 4.68 11.75 3.72
C VAL A 100 5.78 12.51 2.98
N SER A 101 6.38 13.49 3.65
CA SER A 101 7.54 14.21 3.13
C SER A 101 8.84 13.77 3.80
N SER A 102 8.79 13.39 5.08
CA SER A 102 9.96 12.83 5.78
C SER A 102 9.56 11.81 6.85
N ALA A 103 10.53 11.00 7.28
CA ALA A 103 10.31 9.91 8.22
C ALA A 103 11.51 9.70 9.16
N ILE A 104 11.22 9.27 10.39
CA ILE A 104 12.20 8.70 11.32
C ILE A 104 11.73 7.28 11.65
N CYS A 105 12.61 6.30 11.52
CA CYS A 105 12.30 4.90 11.83
C CYS A 105 13.28 4.35 12.88
N SER A 106 12.75 3.55 13.80
CA SER A 106 13.53 2.76 14.76
C SER A 106 13.06 1.30 14.73
N THR A 107 13.97 0.39 15.05
CA THR A 107 13.66 -1.02 15.31
C THR A 107 13.18 -1.21 16.74
#